data_AF-A0A6A4QIY9-F1
#
_entry.id   AF-A0A6A4QIY9-F1
#
_cell.length_a   1.000
_cell.length_b   1.000
_cell.length_c   1.000
_cell.angle_alpha   90.00
_cell.angle_beta   90.00
_cell.angle_gamma   90.00
#
_symmetry.space_group_name_H-M   'P 1'
#
loop_
_entity.id
_entity.type
_entity.pdbx_description
1 polymer ?
#
loop_
_entity_poly.entity_id
_entity_poly.type
_entity_poly.pdbx_seq_one_letter_code
_entity_poly.pdbx_strand_id
1 'polypeptide(L)'
;MYEGTSNTGFNVQSQKCTRWSPTPVQLLVLEELYRQGTKTPSSEQIQQIASQLRRFGKIEGKNVFYWFQNHKARERQKRCRLEIEETASTEGKKEHKLSCDILKSNRE
;
A
#
# COMPACT_ATOMS: atom_id res chain seq x y z
N MET A 1 40.48 7.41 -14.01
CA MET A 1 40.31 5.96 -14.21
C MET A 1 39.32 5.41 -13.18
N TYR A 2 38.02 5.60 -13.40
CA TYR A 2 36.97 4.72 -12.87
C TYR A 2 35.82 4.76 -13.88
N GLU A 3 35.72 3.70 -14.68
CA GLU A 3 34.60 3.48 -15.58
C GLU A 3 33.40 2.96 -14.77
N GLY A 4 32.30 3.71 -14.78
CA GLY A 4 31.03 3.26 -14.24
C GLY A 4 30.18 2.62 -15.34
N THR A 5 30.34 1.31 -15.57
CA THR A 5 29.42 0.55 -16.42
C THR A 5 28.19 0.13 -15.60
N SER A 6 27.19 1.00 -15.54
CA SER A 6 25.86 0.63 -15.03
C SER A 6 25.02 0.03 -16.15
N ASN A 7 25.27 -1.24 -16.41
CA ASN A 7 24.38 -2.12 -17.15
C ASN A 7 23.09 -2.30 -16.34
N THR A 8 21.95 -1.93 -16.90
CA THR A 8 20.77 -2.80 -17.14
C THR A 8 19.58 -1.89 -17.42
N GLY A 9 19.26 -1.74 -18.72
CA GLY A 9 18.04 -1.09 -19.15
C GLY A 9 16.84 -1.80 -18.55
N PHE A 10 16.14 -1.13 -17.64
CA PHE A 10 14.78 -1.51 -17.27
C PHE A 10 13.93 -1.38 -18.54
N ASN A 11 13.73 -2.50 -19.22
CA ASN A 11 12.77 -2.64 -20.30
C ASN A 11 11.38 -2.35 -19.69
N VAL A 12 10.96 -1.09 -19.80
CA VAL A 12 9.59 -0.64 -19.50
C VAL A 12 8.69 -1.14 -20.63
N GLN A 13 8.55 -2.46 -20.74
CA GLN A 13 7.44 -3.04 -21.46
C GLN A 13 6.21 -2.65 -20.63
N SER A 14 5.49 -1.62 -21.10
CA SER A 14 4.19 -1.19 -20.58
C SER A 14 3.20 -2.35 -20.71
N GLN A 15 3.32 -3.30 -19.78
CA GLN A 15 2.37 -4.35 -19.53
C GLN A 15 1.11 -3.63 -19.07
N LYS A 16 0.12 -3.51 -19.97
CA LYS A 16 -1.19 -2.92 -19.72
C LYS A 16 -1.67 -3.31 -18.32
N CYS A 17 -1.45 -2.42 -17.35
CA CYS A 17 -1.73 -2.69 -15.95
C CYS A 17 -3.26 -2.67 -15.81
N THR A 18 -3.88 -3.83 -16.01
CA THR A 18 -5.30 -3.98 -15.79
C THR A 18 -5.52 -3.80 -14.30
N ARG A 19 -6.16 -2.70 -13.93
CA ARG A 19 -6.42 -2.37 -12.53
C ARG A 19 -7.25 -3.51 -11.93
N TRP A 20 -6.70 -4.15 -10.91
CA TRP A 20 -7.37 -5.26 -10.26
C TRP A 20 -8.66 -4.77 -9.60
N SER A 21 -9.78 -5.40 -9.95
CA SER A 21 -11.09 -5.19 -9.35
C SER A 21 -11.37 -6.39 -8.44
N PRO A 22 -11.06 -6.31 -7.13
CA PRO A 22 -11.20 -7.44 -6.23
C PRO A 22 -12.67 -7.84 -6.08
N THR A 23 -12.95 -9.15 -6.12
CA THR A 23 -14.29 -9.64 -5.77
C THR A 23 -14.50 -9.61 -4.25
N PRO A 24 -15.75 -9.45 -3.75
CA PRO A 24 -16.01 -9.41 -2.32
C PRO A 24 -15.46 -10.64 -1.57
N VAL A 25 -15.57 -11.82 -2.18
CA VAL A 25 -15.03 -13.07 -1.62
C VAL A 25 -13.50 -13.04 -1.51
N GLN A 26 -12.80 -12.46 -2.49
CA GLN A 26 -11.35 -12.30 -2.41
C GLN A 26 -10.92 -11.40 -1.24
N LEU A 27 -11.68 -10.32 -0.99
CA LEU A 27 -11.41 -9.42 0.13
C LEU A 27 -11.64 -10.11 1.48
N LEU A 28 -12.72 -10.86 1.63
CA LEU A 28 -13.04 -11.58 2.87
C LEU A 28 -11.93 -12.55 3.28
N VAL A 29 -11.41 -13.33 2.33
CA VAL A 29 -10.30 -14.26 2.61
C VAL A 29 -9.02 -13.52 2.98
N LEU A 30 -8.69 -12.42 2.28
CA LEU A 30 -7.52 -11.61 2.62
C LEU A 30 -7.63 -10.98 4.02
N GLU A 31 -8.82 -10.49 4.37
CA GLU A 31 -9.12 -9.92 5.68
C GLU A 31 -9.02 -10.97 6.80
N GLU A 32 -9.57 -12.16 6.57
CA GLU A 32 -9.50 -13.25 7.55
C GLU A 32 -8.05 -13.68 7.80
N LEU A 33 -7.23 -13.83 6.75
CA LEU A 33 -5.80 -14.12 6.89
C LEU A 33 -5.06 -13.03 7.68
N TYR A 34 -5.41 -11.76 7.47
CA TYR A 34 -4.83 -10.65 8.21
C TYR A 34 -5.23 -10.67 9.69
N ARG A 35 -6.52 -10.96 9.99
CA ARG A 35 -7.03 -11.09 11.36
C ARG A 35 -6.39 -12.25 12.12
N GLN A 36 -6.10 -13.35 11.43
CA GLN A 36 -5.37 -14.50 11.98
C GLN A 36 -3.90 -14.20 12.32
N GLY A 37 -3.40 -13.01 11.98
CA GLY A 37 -2.06 -12.54 12.36
C GLY A 37 -1.04 -12.56 11.22
N THR A 38 -1.42 -12.96 10.01
CA THR A 38 -0.53 -12.93 8.84
C THR A 38 -0.40 -11.50 8.31
N LYS A 39 0.43 -10.67 8.93
CA LYS A 39 0.60 -9.25 8.56
C LYS A 39 1.69 -9.01 7.51
N THR A 40 2.63 -9.94 7.40
CA THR A 40 3.78 -9.89 6.49
C THR A 40 3.98 -11.28 5.87
N PRO A 41 3.12 -11.69 4.92
CA PRO A 41 3.29 -12.98 4.25
C PRO A 41 4.60 -13.02 3.46
N SER A 42 5.27 -14.17 3.47
CA SER A 42 6.45 -14.45 2.64
C SER A 42 6.09 -14.49 1.15
N SER A 43 7.09 -14.47 0.28
CA SER A 43 6.87 -14.58 -1.18
C SER A 43 6.12 -15.86 -1.56
N GLU A 44 6.44 -16.98 -0.91
CA GLU A 44 5.75 -18.26 -1.13
C GLU A 44 4.28 -18.18 -0.67
N GLN A 45 4.03 -17.62 0.52
CA GLN A 45 2.68 -17.43 1.03
C GLN A 45 1.85 -16.51 0.11
N ILE A 46 2.45 -15.46 -0.44
CA ILE A 46 1.81 -14.57 -1.42
C ILE A 46 1.38 -15.36 -2.66
N GLN A 47 2.23 -16.25 -3.17
CA GLN A 47 1.90 -17.11 -4.32
C GLN A 47 0.80 -18.12 -3.98
N GLN A 48 0.85 -18.73 -2.79
CA GLN A 48 -0.17 -19.68 -2.33
C GLN A 48 -1.53 -18.99 -2.17
N ILE A 49 -1.58 -17.83 -1.53
CA ILE A 49 -2.80 -17.02 -1.36
C ILE A 49 -3.34 -16.61 -2.73
N ALA A 50 -2.50 -16.10 -3.63
CA ALA A 50 -2.93 -15.71 -4.97
C ALA A 50 -3.50 -16.91 -5.75
N SER A 51 -2.88 -18.09 -5.63
CA SER A 51 -3.36 -19.33 -6.27
C SER A 51 -4.71 -19.78 -5.73
N GLN A 52 -4.91 -19.72 -4.41
CA GLN A 52 -6.21 -20.02 -3.78
C GLN A 52 -7.29 -19.03 -4.23
N LEU A 53 -6.98 -17.74 -4.27
CA LEU A 53 -7.92 -16.68 -4.62
C LEU A 53 -8.27 -16.62 -6.12
N ARG A 54 -7.45 -17.26 -6.95
CA ARG A 54 -7.66 -17.32 -8.41
C ARG A 54 -8.93 -18.06 -8.80
N ARG A 55 -9.45 -18.93 -7.93
CA ARG A 55 -10.75 -19.61 -8.12
C ARG A 55 -11.96 -18.66 -8.04
N PHE A 56 -11.79 -17.50 -7.41
CA PHE A 56 -12.84 -16.49 -7.22
C PHE A 56 -12.73 -15.29 -8.18
N GLY A 57 -11.73 -15.29 -9.07
CA GLY A 57 -11.48 -14.22 -10.03
C GLY A 57 -10.00 -14.03 -10.37
N LYS A 58 -9.70 -13.22 -11.38
CA LYS A 58 -8.32 -12.93 -11.79
C LYS A 58 -7.59 -12.16 -10.69
N ILE A 59 -6.51 -12.73 -10.19
CA ILE A 59 -5.62 -12.12 -9.20
C ILE A 59 -4.17 -12.52 -9.49
N GLU A 60 -3.24 -11.63 -9.17
CA GLU A 60 -1.79 -11.84 -9.29
C GLU A 60 -1.14 -11.66 -7.91
N GLY A 61 0.04 -12.25 -7.70
CA GLY A 61 0.78 -12.12 -6.42
C GLY A 61 1.04 -10.67 -6.02
N LYS A 62 1.30 -9.78 -6.99
CA LYS A 62 1.47 -8.34 -6.74
C LYS A 62 0.25 -7.69 -6.08
N ASN A 63 -0.96 -8.13 -6.43
CA ASN A 63 -2.20 -7.60 -5.84
C ASN A 63 -2.31 -7.98 -4.37
N VAL A 64 -1.98 -9.23 -4.03
CA VAL A 64 -1.95 -9.72 -2.65
C VAL A 64 -0.90 -8.95 -1.86
N PHE A 65 0.32 -8.83 -2.38
CA PHE A 65 1.39 -8.05 -1.76
C PHE A 65 0.95 -6.61 -1.46
N TYR A 66 0.40 -5.90 -2.45
CA TYR A 66 -0.05 -4.52 -2.26
C TYR A 66 -1.26 -4.42 -1.35
N TRP A 67 -2.15 -5.42 -1.30
CA TRP A 67 -3.27 -5.42 -0.38
C TRP A 67 -2.79 -5.46 1.08
N PHE A 68 -1.81 -6.32 1.39
CA PHE A 68 -1.20 -6.39 2.72
C PHE A 68 -0.41 -5.11 3.06
N GLN A 69 0.30 -4.52 2.09
CA GLN A 69 0.96 -3.23 2.30
C GLN A 69 -0.05 -2.09 2.56
N ASN A 70 -1.12 -2.02 1.77
CA ASN A 70 -2.17 -1.01 1.92
C ASN A 70 -2.91 -1.14 3.26
N HIS A 71 -3.14 -2.37 3.74
CA HIS A 71 -3.74 -2.57 5.05
C HIS A 71 -2.89 -1.96 6.16
N LYS A 72 -1.58 -2.24 6.19
CA LYS A 72 -0.68 -1.61 7.16
C LYS A 72 -0.64 -0.09 7.03
N ALA A 73 -0.65 0.42 5.79
CA ALA A 73 -0.66 1.86 5.54
C ALA A 73 -1.94 2.52 6.08
N ARG A 74 -3.11 1.90 5.88
CA ARG A 74 -4.39 2.39 6.42
C ARG A 74 -4.42 2.37 7.95
N GLU A 75 -3.90 1.32 8.58
CA GLU A 75 -3.82 1.24 10.05
C GLU A 75 -2.91 2.33 10.63
N ARG A 76 -1.78 2.61 9.97
CA ARG A 76 -0.90 3.72 10.35
C ARG A 76 -1.58 5.07 10.15
N GLN A 77 -2.27 5.28 9.02
CA GLN A 77 -2.98 6.53 8.76
C GLN A 77 -4.11 6.77 9.76
N LYS A 78 -4.86 5.74 10.15
CA LYS A 78 -5.88 5.87 11.21
C LYS A 78 -5.25 6.33 12.51
N ARG A 79 -4.10 5.75 12.91
CA ARG A 79 -3.36 6.18 14.11
C ARG A 79 -2.89 7.62 14.02
N CYS A 80 -2.25 8.02 12.91
CA CYS A 80 -1.77 9.39 12.75
C CYS A 80 -2.92 10.42 12.70
N ARG A 81 -4.10 10.08 12.18
CA ARG A 81 -5.25 10.99 12.19
C ARG A 81 -5.83 11.17 13.60
N LEU A 82 -5.87 10.10 14.40
CA LEU A 82 -6.39 10.16 15.77
C LEU A 82 -5.42 10.89 16.71
N GLU A 83 -4.11 10.73 16.54
CA GLU A 83 -3.08 11.47 17.30
C GLU A 83 -3.14 13.00 17.03
N ILE A 84 -3.59 13.42 15.84
CA ILE A 84 -3.79 14.84 15.50
C ILE A 84 -5.07 15.42 16.11
N GLU A 85 -6.06 14.59 16.44
CA GLU A 85 -7.33 15.02 17.04
C GLU A 85 -7.23 15.10 18.58
N GLU A 86 -6.45 14.22 19.21
CA GLU A 86 -6.23 14.20 20.67
C GLU A 86 -5.43 15.42 21.18
N THR A 87 -4.58 16.00 20.34
CA THR A 87 -3.81 17.21 20.68
C THR A 87 -4.56 18.53 20.43
N ALA A 88 -5.81 18.47 19.95
CA ALA A 88 -6.61 19.66 19.64
C ALA A 88 -7.41 20.22 20.84
N SER A 89 -7.32 19.61 22.03
CA SER A 89 -8.05 20.07 23.23
C SER A 89 -7.26 20.98 24.16
N THR A 90 -5.96 21.21 23.92
CA THR A 90 -5.16 22.18 24.70
C THR A 90 -4.21 22.95 23.79
N GLU A 91 -4.64 24.15 23.40
CA GLU A 91 -3.84 25.31 22.93
C GLU A 91 -3.07 25.21 21.59
N GLY A 92 -3.34 26.14 20.65
CA GLY A 92 -2.35 26.55 19.62
C GLY A 92 -2.67 26.33 18.13
N LYS A 93 -3.79 26.84 17.62
CA LYS A 93 -4.26 26.74 16.21
C LYS A 93 -3.43 27.44 15.10
N LYS A 94 -2.11 27.65 15.20
CA LYS A 94 -1.41 28.52 14.20
C LYS A 94 -0.33 27.89 13.32
N GLU A 95 0.28 26.76 13.67
CA GLU A 95 1.45 26.28 12.92
C GLU A 95 1.17 25.09 11.99
N HIS A 96 0.13 24.29 12.28
CA HIS A 96 -0.17 23.08 11.52
C HIS A 96 -0.99 23.30 10.24
N LYS A 97 -1.26 24.56 9.87
CA LYS A 97 -1.77 24.90 8.54
C LYS A 97 -0.64 25.23 7.55
N LEU A 98 0.48 25.75 8.04
CA LEU A 98 1.58 26.23 7.19
C LEU A 98 2.34 25.07 6.51
N SER A 99 2.46 23.91 7.17
CA SER A 99 3.19 22.77 6.60
C SER A 99 2.43 22.04 5.48
N CYS A 100 1.09 21.96 5.57
CA CYS A 100 0.28 21.43 4.47
C CYS A 100 0.17 22.39 3.27
N ASP A 101 0.28 23.71 3.52
CA ASP A 101 0.25 24.71 2.46
C ASP A 101 1.58 24.70 1.64
N ILE A 102 2.73 24.38 2.22
CA ILE A 102 4.03 24.29 1.50
C ILE A 102 4.06 23.16 0.45
N LEU A 103 3.42 22.01 0.70
CA LEU A 103 3.44 20.89 -0.26
C LEU A 103 2.41 21.01 -1.40
N LYS A 104 1.54 22.03 -1.40
CA LYS A 104 0.66 22.34 -2.53
C LYS A 104 1.27 23.37 -3.49
N SER A 105 2.35 24.05 -3.11
CA SER A 105 2.95 25.15 -3.89
C SER A 105 3.87 24.70 -5.04
N ASN A 106 4.12 23.41 -5.23
CA ASN A 106 4.94 22.89 -6.35
C ASN A 106 4.08 22.19 -7.41
N ARG A 107 3.00 22.85 -7.83
CA ARG A 107 2.23 22.50 -9.02
C ARG A 107 1.76 23.77 -9.73
N GLU A 108 2.72 24.58 -10.13
CA GLU A 108 2.65 25.45 -11.31
C GLU A 108 3.78 25.03 -12.24
#